data_AF-A0A522AYI0-F1
#
_entry.id   AF-A0A522AYI0-F1
#
_cell.length_a   1.000
_cell.length_b   1.000
_cell.length_c   1.000
_cell.angle_alpha   90.00
_cell.angle_beta   90.00
_cell.angle_gamma   90.00
#
_symmetry.space_group_name_H-M   'P 1'
#
loop_
_entity.id
_entity.type
_entity.pdbx_description
1 polymer ?
#
loop_
_entity_poly.entity_id
_entity_poly.type
_entity_poly.pdbx_seq_one_letter_code
_entity_poly.pdbx_strand_id
1 'polypeptide(L)'
;MGVLSQLGLGLAKTREGLLGSIRRLLPGSRTITPELCGELEAALLAADVGAASVSVLMEAVRDLVRQSGEADASSVRAVLKKAMTDRLRV
;
A
#
# COMPACT_ATOMS: atom_id res chain seq x y z
N MET A 1 -3.99 1.12 -29.43
CA MET A 1 -3.33 1.32 -28.11
C MET A 1 -4.31 2.03 -27.20
N GLY A 2 -5.04 1.29 -26.35
CA GLY A 2 -6.13 1.86 -25.55
C GLY A 2 -5.66 2.87 -24.50
N VAL A 3 -6.54 3.79 -24.13
CA VAL A 3 -6.29 4.87 -23.16
C VAL A 3 -5.76 4.38 -21.80
N LEU A 4 -6.21 3.21 -21.32
CA LEU A 4 -5.69 2.59 -20.09
C LEU A 4 -4.22 2.19 -20.19
N SER A 5 -3.79 1.73 -21.37
CA SER A 5 -2.40 1.31 -21.59
C SER A 5 -1.44 2.51 -21.53
N GLN A 6 -1.88 3.68 -22.02
CA GLN A 6 -1.10 4.92 -21.94
C GLN A 6 -1.02 5.46 -20.50
N LEU A 7 -2.11 5.38 -19.74
CA LEU A 7 -2.11 5.71 -18.31
C LEU A 7 -1.17 4.78 -17.52
N GLY A 8 -1.20 3.47 -17.80
CA GLY A 8 -0.32 2.50 -17.16
C GLY A 8 1.16 2.78 -17.40
N LEU A 9 1.53 3.22 -18.61
CA LEU A 9 2.89 3.63 -18.95
C LEU A 9 3.32 4.90 -18.21
N GLY A 10 2.44 5.90 -18.10
CA GLY A 10 2.73 7.13 -17.34
C GLY A 10 2.89 6.90 -15.83
N LEU A 11 2.17 5.92 -15.27
CA LEU A 11 2.22 5.54 -13.86
C LEU A 11 3.29 4.49 -13.54
N ALA A 12 4.09 4.05 -14.53
CA ALA A 12 5.03 2.95 -14.35
C ALA A 12 6.06 3.22 -13.23
N LYS A 13 6.61 4.45 -13.16
CA LYS A 13 7.57 4.85 -12.12
C LYS A 13 6.96 4.87 -10.71
N THR A 14 5.77 5.43 -10.56
CA THR A 14 5.05 5.44 -9.27
C THR A 14 4.69 4.03 -8.85
N ARG A 15 4.23 3.20 -9.80
CA ARG A 15 3.95 1.79 -9.57
C ARG A 15 5.20 1.03 -9.11
N GLU A 16 6.34 1.22 -9.77
CA GLU A 16 7.60 0.58 -9.37
C GLU A 16 8.14 1.10 -8.04
N GLY A 17 8.09 2.42 -7.79
CA GLY A 17 8.55 3.02 -6.53
C GLY A 17 7.72 2.52 -5.34
N LEU A 18 6.39 2.59 -5.46
CA LEU A 18 5.46 2.13 -4.43
C LEU A 18 5.56 0.62 -4.21
N LEU A 19 5.44 -0.19 -5.27
CA LEU A 19 5.53 -1.65 -5.14
C LEU A 19 6.92 -2.10 -4.71
N GLY A 20 7.97 -1.40 -5.13
CA GLY A 20 9.37 -1.67 -4.76
C GLY A 20 9.61 -1.40 -3.27
N SER A 21 9.14 -0.27 -2.75
CA SER A 21 9.24 0.05 -1.32
C SER A 21 8.41 -0.91 -0.48
N ILE A 22 7.19 -1.24 -0.90
CA ILE A 22 6.36 -2.25 -0.22
C ILE A 22 7.04 -3.64 -0.27
N ARG A 23 7.65 -4.04 -1.39
CA ARG A 23 8.40 -5.32 -1.50
C ARG A 23 9.65 -5.35 -0.62
N ARG A 24 10.36 -4.21 -0.47
CA ARG A 24 11.52 -4.09 0.42
C ARG A 24 11.13 -4.17 1.89
N LEU A 25 10.04 -3.52 2.26
CA LEU A 25 9.53 -3.55 3.63
C LEU A 25 8.90 -4.89 3.99
N LEU A 26 8.33 -5.59 2.99
CA LEU A 26 7.62 -6.85 3.12
C LEU A 26 8.16 -7.92 2.17
N PRO A 27 9.37 -8.46 2.43
CA PRO A 27 9.81 -9.69 1.79
C PRO A 27 8.82 -10.80 2.14
N GLY A 28 8.62 -11.76 1.23
CA GLY A 28 7.44 -12.66 1.22
C GLY A 28 7.14 -13.46 2.48
N SER A 29 8.06 -13.53 3.46
CA SER A 29 7.90 -14.19 4.75
C SER A 29 7.70 -13.24 5.94
N ARG A 30 7.76 -11.91 5.76
CA ARG A 30 7.64 -10.93 6.85
C ARG A 30 6.17 -10.63 7.12
N THR A 31 5.76 -10.83 8.36
CA THR A 31 4.48 -10.37 8.89
C THR A 31 4.59 -8.90 9.31
N ILE A 32 3.58 -8.09 8.97
CA ILE A 32 3.44 -6.75 9.53
C ILE A 32 3.06 -6.90 10.99
N THR A 33 3.95 -6.41 11.83
CA THR A 33 3.73 -6.15 13.23
C THR A 33 3.41 -4.65 13.42
N PRO A 34 2.90 -4.24 14.59
CA PRO A 34 2.63 -2.83 14.89
C PRO A 34 3.85 -1.91 14.66
N GLU A 35 5.06 -2.43 14.89
CA GLU A 35 6.33 -1.69 14.75
C GLU A 35 6.66 -1.40 13.28
N LEU A 36 6.24 -2.28 12.35
CA LEU A 36 6.47 -2.11 10.91
C LEU A 36 5.43 -1.23 10.22
N CYS A 37 4.33 -0.89 10.90
CA CYS A 37 3.34 0.03 10.37
C CYS A 37 3.93 1.43 10.14
N GLY A 38 4.84 1.89 11.01
CA GLY A 38 5.48 3.20 10.84
C GLY A 38 6.37 3.29 9.59
N GLU A 39 7.10 2.22 9.27
CA GLU A 39 7.92 2.17 8.05
C GLU A 39 7.06 2.19 6.78
N LEU A 40 5.92 1.48 6.81
CA LEU A 40 4.95 1.49 5.72
C LEU A 40 4.34 2.88 5.52
N GLU A 41 3.95 3.54 6.61
CA GLU A 41 3.41 4.91 6.58
C GLU A 41 4.41 5.90 5.96
N ALA A 42 5.67 5.86 6.42
CA ALA A 42 6.74 6.69 5.87
C ALA A 42 6.95 6.43 4.37
N ALA A 43 6.92 5.17 3.93
CA ALA A 43 7.04 4.81 2.52
C ALA A 43 5.87 5.29 1.67
N LEU A 44 4.64 5.28 2.19
CA LEU A 44 3.47 5.80 1.49
C LEU A 44 3.53 7.34 1.36
N LEU A 45 3.99 8.04 2.40
CA LEU A 45 4.19 9.48 2.36
C LEU A 45 5.26 9.86 1.33
N ALA A 46 6.38 9.14 1.29
CA ALA A 46 7.45 9.34 0.31
C ALA A 46 7.04 9.05 -1.14
N ALA A 47 5.93 8.33 -1.35
CA ALA A 47 5.39 8.01 -2.66
C ALA A 47 4.32 9.02 -3.16
N ASP A 48 4.27 10.23 -2.57
CA ASP A 48 3.33 11.31 -2.91
C ASP A 48 1.84 10.92 -2.75
N VAL A 49 1.52 10.00 -1.84
CA VAL A 49 0.13 9.60 -1.56
C VAL A 49 -0.63 10.68 -0.76
N GLY A 50 0.09 11.49 0.03
CA GLY A 50 -0.44 12.58 0.85
C GLY A 50 -1.01 12.12 2.20
N ALA A 51 -0.80 12.93 3.24
CA ALA A 51 -1.06 12.55 4.64
C ALA A 51 -2.50 12.04 4.90
N ALA A 52 -3.52 12.73 4.39
CA ALA A 52 -4.91 12.33 4.59
C ALA A 52 -5.25 10.96 3.97
N SER A 53 -4.69 10.65 2.80
CA SER A 53 -4.88 9.34 2.16
C SER A 53 -4.07 8.26 2.89
N VAL A 54 -2.84 8.57 3.29
CA VAL A 54 -2.01 7.64 4.07
C VAL A 54 -2.67 7.26 5.38
N SER A 55 -3.24 8.20 6.13
CA SER A 55 -3.94 7.89 7.40
C SER A 55 -5.05 6.87 7.22
N VAL A 56 -5.86 7.00 6.16
CA VAL A 56 -6.96 6.08 5.85
C VAL A 56 -6.44 4.71 5.39
N LEU A 57 -5.39 4.68 4.57
CA LEU A 57 -4.77 3.43 4.14
C LEU A 57 -4.17 2.67 5.35
N MET A 58 -3.50 3.39 6.25
CA MET A 58 -2.90 2.81 7.44
C MET A 58 -3.93 2.34 8.46
N GLU A 59 -5.11 2.97 8.53
CA GLU A 59 -6.22 2.49 9.34
C GLU A 59 -6.69 1.11 8.88
N ALA A 60 -6.89 0.93 7.58
CA ALA A 60 -7.25 -0.37 7.01
C ALA A 60 -6.19 -1.46 7.27
N VAL A 61 -4.89 -1.10 7.23
CA VAL A 61 -3.80 -2.03 7.55
C VAL A 61 -3.79 -2.37 9.04
N ARG A 62 -3.98 -1.38 9.94
CA ARG A 62 -4.06 -1.63 11.38
C ARG A 62 -5.25 -2.52 11.74
N ASP A 63 -6.39 -2.34 11.10
CA ASP A 63 -7.56 -3.17 11.34
C ASP A 63 -7.37 -4.61 10.86
N LEU A 64 -6.66 -4.80 9.75
CA LEU A 64 -6.24 -6.14 9.31
C LEU A 64 -5.35 -6.82 10.37
N VAL A 65 -4.35 -6.10 10.90
CA VAL A 65 -3.44 -6.63 11.93
C VAL A 65 -4.19 -6.93 13.23
N ARG A 66 -5.15 -6.09 13.63
CA ARG A 66 -5.97 -6.30 14.83
C ARG A 66 -6.87 -7.53 14.72
N GLN A 67 -7.44 -7.79 13.55
CA GLN A 67 -8.32 -8.94 13.33
C GLN A 67 -7.56 -10.26 13.24
N SER A 68 -6.37 -10.24 12.63
CA SER A 68 -5.59 -11.44 12.32
C SER A 68 -4.46 -11.72 13.32
N GLY A 69 -4.12 -10.77 14.20
CA GLY A 69 -2.96 -10.81 15.10
C GLY A 69 -1.64 -10.49 14.38
N GLU A 70 -1.48 -11.00 13.17
CA GLU A 70 -0.38 -10.71 12.26
C GLU A 70 -0.88 -10.65 10.81
N ALA A 71 -0.24 -9.85 9.95
CA ALA A 71 -0.64 -9.73 8.56
C ALA A 71 0.52 -9.99 7.59
N ASP A 72 0.39 -10.99 6.73
CA ASP A 72 1.42 -11.27 5.73
C ASP A 72 1.48 -10.17 4.65
N ALA A 73 2.63 -10.11 3.97
CA ALA A 73 2.92 -9.16 2.90
C ALA A 73 1.86 -9.12 1.78
N SER A 74 1.24 -10.26 1.45
CA SER A 74 0.23 -10.36 0.40
C SER A 74 -1.12 -9.81 0.87
N SER A 75 -1.51 -10.10 2.11
CA SER A 75 -2.73 -9.58 2.74
C SER A 75 -2.69 -8.06 2.89
N VAL A 76 -1.55 -7.51 3.33
CA VAL A 76 -1.35 -6.05 3.39
C VAL A 76 -1.48 -5.41 2.01
N ARG A 77 -0.85 -5.99 0.99
CA ARG A 77 -0.97 -5.50 -0.40
C ARG A 77 -2.42 -5.53 -0.90
N ALA A 78 -3.16 -6.59 -0.59
CA ALA A 78 -4.55 -6.73 -0.98
C ALA A 78 -5.43 -5.65 -0.31
N VAL A 79 -5.24 -5.42 0.99
CA VAL A 79 -5.98 -4.39 1.75
C VAL A 79 -5.65 -2.99 1.25
N LEU A 80 -4.37 -2.65 1.04
CA LEU A 80 -3.98 -1.35 0.49
C LEU A 80 -4.62 -1.13 -0.90
N LYS A 81 -4.55 -2.12 -1.79
CA LYS A 81 -5.17 -2.02 -3.12
C LYS A 81 -6.68 -1.79 -3.01
N LYS A 82 -7.37 -2.52 -2.14
CA LYS A 82 -8.80 -2.36 -1.90
C LYS A 82 -9.12 -0.96 -1.39
N ALA A 83 -8.44 -0.51 -0.33
CA ALA A 83 -8.66 0.81 0.25
C ALA A 83 -8.38 1.96 -0.74
N MET A 84 -7.33 1.85 -1.56
CA MET A 84 -7.05 2.81 -2.64
C MET A 84 -8.14 2.80 -3.71
N THR A 85 -8.62 1.63 -4.11
CA THR A 85 -9.68 1.49 -5.14
C THR A 85 -10.99 2.06 -4.63
N ASP A 86 -11.37 1.75 -3.39
CA ASP A 86 -12.58 2.24 -2.74
C ASP A 86 -12.57 3.78 -2.67
N ARG A 87 -11.39 4.40 -2.50
CA ARG A 87 -11.21 5.86 -2.44
C ARG A 87 -11.23 6.55 -3.82
N LEU A 88 -10.85 5.83 -4.88
CA LEU A 88 -10.87 6.32 -6.27
C LEU A 88 -12.22 6.09 -6.97
N ARG A 89 -13.10 5.28 -6.37
CA ARG A 89 -14.49 5.14 -6.77
C ARG A 89 -15.26 6.36 -6.29
N VAL A 90 -15.24 7.41 -7.11
CA VAL A 90 -16.12 8.59 -6.99
C VAL A 90 -17.47 8.30 -7.64
#